data_AF-A0A8T7BQ52-F1
#
_entry.id   AF-A0A8T7BQ52-F1
#
_cell.length_a   1.000
_cell.length_b   1.000
_cell.length_c   1.000
_cell.angle_alpha   90.00
_cell.angle_beta   90.00
_cell.angle_gamma   90.00
#
_symmetry.space_group_name_H-M   'P 1'
#
loop_
_entity.id
_entity.type
_entity.pdbx_description
1 polymer ?
#
loop_
_entity_poly.entity_id
_entity_poly.type
_entity_poly.pdbx_seq_one_letter_code
_entity_poly.pdbx_strand_id
1 'polypeptide(L)'
;MKILYMLVLGIAATACSMKYTPKYYFNEIQVVNYSGATITNVSVRFESSAKTVKCDVVTKNRLCRDYFNKLRYPRQVIELAWTHGDGVEKSQQFNPRIPAYYHTPFPLRVMLEINEEGAVKTYFEQEEPDGRIFED
;
A
#
# COMPACT_ATOMS: atom_id res chain seq x y z
N MET A 1 17.89 -51.92 -47.10
CA MET A 1 18.16 -50.74 -46.25
C MET A 1 16.84 -50.00 -46.01
N LYS A 2 16.35 -49.94 -44.77
CA LYS A 2 15.19 -49.12 -44.36
C LYS A 2 15.59 -48.41 -43.09
N ILE A 3 15.76 -47.09 -43.18
CA ILE A 3 16.04 -46.21 -42.05
C ILE A 3 14.69 -45.80 -41.48
N LEU A 4 14.39 -46.19 -40.25
CA LEU A 4 13.19 -45.76 -39.54
C LEU A 4 13.61 -44.81 -38.41
N TYR A 5 13.52 -43.52 -38.70
CA TYR A 5 13.58 -42.45 -37.72
C TYR A 5 12.24 -42.41 -36.96
N MET A 6 12.27 -42.52 -35.63
CA MET A 6 11.19 -41.99 -34.79
C MET A 6 11.78 -41.35 -33.52
N LEU A 7 12.22 -40.09 -33.69
CA LEU A 7 11.93 -39.00 -32.75
C LEU A 7 10.39 -38.82 -32.76
N VAL A 8 9.68 -38.54 -31.67
CA VAL A 8 9.83 -37.42 -30.74
C VAL A 8 9.10 -37.80 -29.45
N LEU A 9 9.78 -37.72 -28.30
CA LEU A 9 9.12 -37.63 -26.99
C LEU A 9 8.39 -36.30 -26.91
N GLY A 10 7.10 -36.30 -27.26
CA GLY A 10 6.19 -35.20 -26.99
C GLY A 10 5.78 -35.22 -25.52
N ILE A 11 6.70 -34.91 -24.61
CA ILE A 11 6.31 -34.52 -23.25
C ILE A 11 5.76 -33.10 -23.39
N ALA A 12 4.46 -33.02 -23.67
CA ALA A 12 3.71 -31.79 -23.52
C ALA A 12 3.82 -31.40 -22.04
N ALA A 13 4.76 -30.51 -21.74
CA ALA A 13 4.77 -29.78 -20.49
C ALA A 13 3.48 -28.96 -20.47
N THR A 14 2.44 -29.52 -19.87
CA THR A 14 1.26 -28.78 -19.46
C THR A 14 1.76 -27.76 -18.44
N ALA A 15 2.16 -26.59 -18.94
CA ALA A 15 2.34 -25.41 -18.12
C ALA A 15 0.96 -25.14 -17.51
N CYS A 16 0.71 -25.72 -16.34
CA CYS A 16 -0.34 -25.28 -15.45
C CYS A 16 -0.03 -23.83 -15.14
N SER A 17 -0.58 -22.92 -15.92
CA SER A 17 -0.75 -21.52 -15.55
C SER A 17 -1.79 -21.48 -14.43
N MET A 18 -1.43 -22.04 -13.26
CA MET A 18 -2.10 -21.71 -12.02
C MET A 18 -2.00 -20.20 -11.92
N LYS A 19 -3.12 -19.51 -12.15
CA LYS A 19 -3.21 -18.06 -11.98
C LYS A 19 -2.95 -17.76 -10.51
N TYR A 20 -1.68 -17.56 -10.16
CA TYR A 20 -1.27 -17.15 -8.84
C TYR A 20 -1.90 -15.79 -8.57
N THR A 21 -2.83 -15.75 -7.62
CA THR A 21 -3.47 -14.51 -7.18
C THR A 21 -2.90 -14.17 -5.81
N PRO A 22 -1.88 -13.30 -5.72
CA PRO A 22 -1.25 -12.97 -4.45
C PRO A 22 -2.29 -12.38 -3.48
N LYS A 23 -2.19 -12.77 -2.21
CA LYS A 23 -3.02 -12.23 -1.12
C LYS A 23 -2.15 -11.31 -0.27
N TYR A 24 -2.41 -10.01 -0.38
CA TYR A 24 -1.72 -9.01 0.42
C TYR A 24 -2.56 -8.57 1.61
N TYR A 25 -1.86 -8.18 2.66
CA TYR A 25 -2.41 -7.63 3.88
C TYR A 25 -1.63 -6.38 4.24
N PHE A 26 -2.28 -5.48 4.98
CA PHE A 26 -1.61 -4.35 5.61
C PHE A 26 -2.11 -4.21 7.04
N ASN A 27 -1.27 -3.68 7.92
CA ASN A 27 -1.55 -3.59 9.35
C ASN A 27 -1.04 -2.28 9.98
N GLU A 28 -0.54 -1.38 9.14
CA GLU A 28 0.02 -0.12 9.55
C GLU A 28 -0.37 0.96 8.54
N ILE A 29 -0.59 2.17 9.04
CA ILE A 29 -0.66 3.36 8.21
C ILE A 29 0.23 4.45 8.76
N GLN A 30 0.82 5.22 7.86
CA GLN A 30 1.54 6.44 8.17
C GLN A 30 1.02 7.60 7.34
N VAL A 31 0.77 8.72 8.02
CA VAL A 31 0.52 10.01 7.38
C VAL A 31 1.74 10.89 7.63
N VAL A 32 2.49 11.20 6.59
CA VAL A 32 3.70 12.03 6.66
C VAL A 32 3.37 13.42 6.17
N ASN A 33 3.74 14.44 6.94
CA ASN A 33 3.50 15.83 6.59
C ASN A 33 4.80 16.52 6.19
N TYR A 34 5.03 16.67 4.88
CA TYR A 34 6.09 17.53 4.33
C TYR A 34 5.58 18.92 3.94
N SER A 35 4.30 19.22 4.14
CA SER A 35 3.78 20.56 3.86
C SER A 35 4.48 21.62 4.69
N GLY A 36 4.50 22.86 4.19
CA GLY A 36 5.10 24.00 4.86
C GLY A 36 4.46 24.35 6.22
N ALA A 37 3.35 23.72 6.59
CA ALA A 37 2.57 24.02 7.78
C ALA A 37 2.24 22.77 8.60
N THR A 38 1.81 22.98 9.85
CA THR A 38 1.21 21.91 10.66
C THR A 38 -0.18 21.60 10.13
N ILE A 39 -0.50 20.32 9.97
CA ILE A 39 -1.85 19.84 9.69
C ILE A 39 -2.51 19.35 10.99
N THR A 40 -3.83 19.47 11.08
CA THR A 40 -4.60 19.07 12.26
C THR A 40 -5.81 18.24 11.87
N ASN A 41 -6.46 17.61 12.85
CA ASN A 41 -7.67 16.79 12.64
C ASN A 41 -7.50 15.73 11.54
N VAL A 42 -6.33 15.10 11.49
CA VAL A 42 -6.02 14.08 10.49
C VAL A 42 -6.86 12.85 10.78
N SER A 43 -7.60 12.38 9.79
CA SER A 43 -8.43 11.18 9.87
C SER A 43 -8.25 10.34 8.63
N VAL A 44 -7.87 9.08 8.79
CA VAL A 44 -7.85 8.10 7.70
C VAL A 44 -8.92 7.05 7.91
N ARG A 45 -9.80 6.86 6.94
CA ARG A 45 -10.86 5.85 6.95
C ARG A 45 -10.67 4.88 5.80
N PHE A 46 -10.85 3.59 6.07
CA PHE A 46 -10.87 2.56 5.03
C PHE A 46 -12.31 2.18 4.74
N GLU A 47 -12.89 2.55 3.59
CA GLU A 47 -14.34 2.43 3.34
C GLU A 47 -14.93 1.03 3.59
N SER A 48 -14.17 -0.01 3.26
CA SER A 48 -14.62 -1.41 3.45
C SER A 48 -14.49 -1.93 4.88
N SER A 49 -14.00 -1.11 5.81
CA SER A 49 -13.82 -1.49 7.20
C SER A 49 -14.29 -0.38 8.15
N ALA A 50 -14.61 -0.73 9.38
CA ALA A 50 -14.86 0.27 10.42
C ALA A 50 -13.57 0.92 10.96
N LYS A 51 -12.40 0.64 10.36
CA LYS A 51 -11.13 1.17 10.85
C LYS A 51 -11.00 2.65 10.46
N THR A 52 -10.78 3.46 11.48
CA THR A 52 -10.38 4.85 11.35
C THR A 52 -9.10 5.07 12.17
N VAL A 53 -8.17 5.81 11.60
CA VAL A 53 -6.96 6.30 12.27
C VAL A 53 -7.11 7.81 12.43
N LYS A 54 -6.81 8.34 13.62
CA LYS A 54 -6.97 9.76 13.92
C LYS A 54 -5.73 10.31 14.58
N CYS A 55 -5.36 11.53 14.20
CA CYS A 55 -4.23 12.27 14.76
C CYS A 55 -4.61 13.74 14.89
N ASP A 56 -4.51 14.29 16.09
CA ASP A 56 -4.94 15.67 16.34
C ASP A 56 -4.03 16.68 15.62
N VAL A 57 -2.72 16.41 15.60
CA VAL A 57 -1.70 17.32 15.07
C VAL A 57 -0.57 16.53 14.42
N VAL A 58 -0.17 16.91 13.21
CA VAL A 58 1.06 16.42 12.54
C VAL A 58 1.87 17.62 12.07
N THR A 59 2.94 17.94 12.79
CA THR A 59 3.82 19.08 12.44
C THR A 59 4.61 18.79 11.16
N LYS A 60 5.19 19.84 10.55
CA LYS A 60 6.11 19.70 9.42
C LYS A 60 7.23 18.69 9.71
N ASN A 61 7.55 17.84 8.73
CA ASN A 61 8.56 16.78 8.79
C ASN A 61 8.34 15.79 9.94
N ARG A 62 7.08 15.55 10.30
CA ARG A 62 6.67 14.50 11.23
C ARG A 62 5.63 13.60 10.57
N LEU A 63 5.45 12.44 11.18
CA LEU A 63 4.47 11.48 10.76
C LEU A 63 3.54 11.14 11.92
N CYS A 64 2.29 10.85 11.58
CA CYS A 64 1.40 10.09 12.43
C CYS A 64 1.40 8.64 11.98
N ARG A 65 1.44 7.71 12.93
CA ARG A 65 1.45 6.27 12.69
C ARG A 65 0.44 5.58 13.57
N ASP A 66 -0.26 4.59 13.01
CA ASP A 66 -1.10 3.69 13.79
C ASP A 66 -0.99 2.24 13.27
N TYR A 67 -1.11 1.30 14.20
CA TYR A 67 -1.07 -0.14 13.95
C TYR A 67 -2.44 -0.76 14.21
N PHE A 68 -2.79 -1.80 13.45
CA PHE A 68 -4.09 -2.46 13.54
C PHE A 68 -4.04 -3.92 13.10
N ASN A 69 -5.13 -4.65 13.29
CA ASN A 69 -5.25 -6.02 12.82
C ASN A 69 -5.14 -6.09 11.29
N LYS A 70 -4.52 -7.14 10.76
CA LYS A 70 -4.31 -7.31 9.32
C LYS A 70 -5.60 -7.12 8.53
N LEU A 71 -5.59 -6.13 7.63
CA LEU A 71 -6.64 -5.82 6.68
C LEU A 71 -6.27 -6.35 5.30
N ARG A 72 -7.25 -6.91 4.58
CA ARG A 72 -7.03 -7.57 3.29
C ARG A 72 -7.23 -6.59 2.11
N TYR A 73 -6.26 -6.58 1.19
CA TYR A 73 -6.34 -5.90 -0.12
C TYR A 73 -7.10 -6.78 -1.15
N PRO A 74 -7.80 -6.27 -2.20
CA PRO A 74 -7.88 -4.89 -2.75
C PRO A 74 -9.09 -4.05 -2.31
N ARG A 75 -9.95 -4.52 -1.42
CA ARG A 75 -11.28 -3.94 -1.26
C ARG A 75 -11.35 -2.60 -0.53
N GLN A 76 -10.27 -1.84 -0.38
CA GLN A 76 -10.23 -0.72 0.58
C GLN A 76 -9.90 0.59 -0.12
N VAL A 77 -10.93 1.39 -0.44
CA VAL A 77 -10.73 2.83 -0.71
C VAL A 77 -10.29 3.46 0.60
N ILE A 78 -9.21 4.25 0.53
CA ILE A 78 -8.63 4.96 1.66
C ILE A 78 -9.06 6.42 1.52
N GLU A 79 -9.74 6.96 2.52
CA GLU A 79 -10.10 8.36 2.60
C GLU A 79 -9.22 9.04 3.64
N LEU A 80 -8.48 10.08 3.25
CA LEU A 80 -7.74 10.95 4.15
C LEU A 80 -8.48 12.27 4.24
N ALA A 81 -8.82 12.69 5.46
CA ALA A 81 -9.31 14.03 5.77
C ALA A 81 -8.33 14.73 6.71
N TRP A 82 -8.10 16.02 6.54
CA TRP A 82 -7.22 16.84 7.38
C TRP A 82 -7.57 18.32 7.27
N THR A 83 -7.24 19.09 8.31
CA THR A 83 -7.29 20.55 8.27
C THR A 83 -5.89 21.08 8.00
N HIS A 84 -5.73 21.86 6.93
CA HIS A 84 -4.47 22.50 6.58
C HIS A 84 -4.20 23.74 7.47
N GLY A 85 -2.97 24.26 7.47
CA GLY A 85 -2.57 25.36 8.36
C GLY A 85 -3.32 26.69 8.15
N ASP A 86 -4.05 26.83 7.04
CA ASP A 86 -4.97 27.94 6.75
C ASP A 86 -6.37 27.74 7.35
N GLY A 87 -6.60 26.63 8.06
CA GLY A 87 -7.88 26.25 8.65
C GLY A 87 -8.85 25.58 7.67
N VAL A 88 -8.46 25.38 6.41
CA VAL A 88 -9.32 24.74 5.40
C VAL A 88 -9.28 23.23 5.57
N GLU A 89 -10.45 22.61 5.66
CA GLU A 89 -10.60 21.17 5.64
C GLU A 89 -10.43 20.63 4.22
N LYS A 90 -9.62 19.60 4.08
CA LYS A 90 -9.35 18.87 2.84
C LYS A 90 -9.71 17.40 3.06
N SER A 91 -10.26 16.77 2.04
CA SER A 91 -10.47 15.32 2.01
C SER A 91 -10.14 14.78 0.62
N GLN A 92 -9.53 13.60 0.57
CA GLN A 92 -9.20 12.92 -0.67
C GLN A 92 -9.31 11.41 -0.51
N GLN A 93 -9.83 10.76 -1.55
CA GLN A 93 -9.93 9.31 -1.63
C GLN A 93 -8.86 8.72 -2.54
N PHE A 94 -8.36 7.54 -2.17
CA PHE A 94 -7.30 6.83 -2.84
C PHE A 94 -7.62 5.35 -2.99
N ASN A 95 -7.13 4.77 -4.07
CA ASN A 95 -7.16 3.33 -4.31
C ASN A 95 -5.79 2.89 -4.86
N PRO A 96 -4.71 2.99 -4.04
CA PRO A 96 -3.37 2.65 -4.48
C PRO A 96 -3.31 1.17 -4.85
N ARG A 97 -2.60 0.87 -5.94
CA ARG A 97 -2.38 -0.52 -6.36
C ARG A 97 -1.13 -1.06 -5.69
N ILE A 98 -1.16 -2.33 -5.28
CA ILE A 98 0.03 -3.04 -4.80
C ILE A 98 0.78 -3.63 -6.00
N PRO A 99 2.03 -3.20 -6.27
CA PRO A 99 2.94 -3.85 -7.22
C PRO A 99 3.18 -5.34 -6.93
N ALA A 100 3.54 -6.10 -7.97
CA ALA A 100 3.69 -7.56 -7.86
C ALA A 100 4.97 -8.05 -7.16
N TYR A 101 5.86 -7.14 -6.73
CA TYR A 101 7.16 -7.48 -6.16
C TYR A 101 7.14 -7.69 -4.63
N TYR A 102 6.08 -7.29 -3.93
CA TYR A 102 6.00 -7.44 -2.48
C TYR A 102 5.85 -8.90 -2.02
N HIS A 103 6.41 -9.21 -0.86
CA HIS A 103 6.30 -10.52 -0.24
C HIS A 103 4.94 -10.69 0.45
N THR A 104 4.10 -11.59 -0.07
CA THR A 104 2.77 -11.88 0.51
C THR A 104 2.72 -12.35 1.98
N PRO A 105 3.76 -12.98 2.57
CA PRO A 105 3.71 -13.40 3.97
C PRO A 105 3.72 -12.24 4.99
N PHE A 106 4.33 -11.10 4.62
CA PHE A 106 4.53 -9.97 5.51
C PHE A 106 3.49 -8.87 5.23
N PRO A 107 2.93 -8.24 6.27
CA PRO A 107 1.99 -7.16 6.05
C PRO A 107 2.71 -5.93 5.50
N LEU A 108 2.00 -5.18 4.68
CA LEU A 108 2.41 -3.90 4.14
C LEU A 108 2.03 -2.77 5.10
N ARG A 109 2.69 -1.64 4.90
CA ARG A 109 2.34 -0.34 5.46
C ARG A 109 1.72 0.53 4.39
N VAL A 110 0.65 1.23 4.73
CA VAL A 110 0.06 2.26 3.85
C VAL A 110 0.76 3.59 4.12
N MET A 111 1.29 4.22 3.08
CA MET A 111 1.93 5.54 3.16
C MET A 111 1.03 6.59 2.53
N LEU A 112 0.78 7.68 3.27
CA LEU A 112 0.08 8.87 2.82
C LEU A 112 1.00 10.08 3.06
N GLU A 113 1.67 10.56 2.02
CA GLU A 113 2.61 11.69 2.14
C GLU A 113 1.96 12.96 1.59
N ILE A 114 1.84 13.99 2.43
CA ILE A 114 1.40 15.31 2.02
C ILE A 114 2.64 16.13 1.69
N ASN A 115 2.82 16.49 0.42
CA ASN A 115 4.00 17.19 -0.07
C ASN A 115 3.96 18.71 0.24
N GLU A 116 4.97 19.45 -0.21
CA GLU A 116 5.08 20.90 0.02
C GLU A 116 3.93 21.70 -0.59
N GLU A 117 3.39 21.27 -1.74
CA GLU A 117 2.23 21.88 -2.39
C GLU A 117 0.89 21.44 -1.80
N GLY A 118 0.90 20.53 -0.82
CA GLY A 118 -0.30 19.96 -0.20
C GLY A 118 -1.01 18.89 -1.03
N ALA A 119 -0.38 18.37 -2.08
CA ALA A 119 -0.80 17.19 -2.79
C ALA A 119 -0.41 15.91 -2.03
N VAL A 120 -1.21 14.86 -2.18
CA VAL A 120 -1.02 13.61 -1.44
C VAL A 120 -0.51 12.50 -2.36
N LYS A 121 0.66 11.95 -2.04
CA LYS A 121 1.19 10.72 -2.64
C LYS A 121 0.75 9.54 -1.78
N THR A 122 0.27 8.48 -2.42
CA THR A 122 -0.17 7.26 -1.72
C THR A 122 0.48 6.03 -2.32
N TYR A 123 1.07 5.20 -1.47
CA TYR A 123 1.77 3.99 -1.88
C TYR A 123 1.85 3.00 -0.71
N PHE A 124 2.42 1.83 -0.96
CA PHE A 124 2.68 0.84 0.07
C PHE A 124 4.17 0.78 0.36
N GLU A 125 4.53 0.39 1.57
CA GLU A 125 5.90 0.02 1.93
C GLU A 125 5.91 -1.36 2.57
N GLN A 126 7.04 -2.05 2.46
CA GLN A 126 7.30 -3.29 3.17
C GLN A 126 8.70 -3.23 3.76
N GLU A 127 8.81 -3.53 5.04
CA GLU A 127 10.09 -3.82 5.66
C GLU A 127 10.50 -5.25 5.25
N GLU A 128 11.69 -5.38 4.68
CA GLU A 128 12.32 -6.65 4.37
C GLU A 128 12.54 -7.45 5.67
N PRO A 129 12.63 -8.80 5.57
CA PRO A 129 12.96 -9.64 6.72
C PRO A 129 14.29 -9.30 7.41
N ASP A 130 15.19 -8.60 6.71
CA ASP A 130 16.48 -8.14 7.21
C ASP A 130 16.48 -6.69 7.74
N GLY A 131 15.30 -6.04 7.78
CA GLY A 131 15.12 -4.68 8.28
C GLY A 131 15.34 -3.57 7.24
N ARG A 132 15.59 -3.89 5.96
CA ARG A 132 15.66 -2.88 4.89
C ARG A 132 14.26 -2.40 4.49
N ILE A 133 14.09 -1.11 4.19
CA ILE A 133 12.82 -0.57 3.67
C ILE A 133 12.87 -0.65 2.14
N PHE A 134 11.89 -1.27 1.51
CA PHE A 134 11.68 -1.15 0.07
C PHE A 134 11.04 0.22 -0.23
N GLU A 135 11.83 1.12 -0.82
CA GLU A 135 11.37 2.40 -1.36
C GLU A 135 11.31 2.30 -2.91
N ASP A 136 10.20 2.75 -3.51
CA ASP A 136 10.02 2.93 -4.96
C ASP A 136 10.44 4.34 -5.41
#